data_AF-A0A809QVP7-F1
#
_entry.id   AF-A0A809QVP7-F1
#
_cell.length_a   1.000
_cell.length_b   1.000
_cell.length_c   1.000
_cell.angle_alpha   90.00
_cell.angle_beta   90.00
_cell.angle_gamma   90.00
#
_symmetry.space_group_name_H-M   'P 1'
#
loop_
_entity.id
_entity.type
_entity.pdbx_description
1 polymer ?
#
loop_
_entity_poly.entity_id
_entity_poly.type
_entity_poly.pdbx_seq_one_letter_code
_entity_poly.pdbx_strand_id
1 'polypeptide(L)'
;MSRAFADISFTPSVKAAQSLYGSREANRGFELVEEKRDSLLAQDMEFIAARDSFYQATISENGWPYVQHRGGPAGFLKIIDNKTIAYADFSGNAQYLSVGNLFASDRVSLILMDYARRRRMKIWGHAKIVHEEDDVRLIARLEMPGYRARVERAIVITVEAVEWNCPQHITPRFSEKEVQGMLAKLLAEKHQLEEQLTQKTAPAKPSSLGNGPLELVITGLRQLSPRMRAYELRAPAGKDLPAVSAGAHLRVPVLLADGQAATRQYSISSAGGQADCYEIAVLAEPEGRGGSMAVHDLYALGMHLHCDLPRNDFALHAHAAPAVLIAGV
;
A
#
# COMPACT_ATOMS: atom_id res chain seq x y z
N MET A 1 28.71 4.72 16.14
CA MET A 1 30.09 4.88 15.66
C MET A 1 30.96 3.82 16.29
N SER A 2 31.69 3.08 15.48
CA SER A 2 32.70 2.08 15.83
C SER A 2 34.00 2.75 16.24
N ARG A 3 34.80 2.05 17.04
CA ARG A 3 36.08 2.55 17.55
C ARG A 3 37.08 2.83 16.41
N ALA A 4 37.20 1.95 15.41
CA ALA A 4 38.05 2.16 14.24
C ALA A 4 37.72 3.47 13.49
N PHE A 5 36.43 3.77 13.33
CA PHE A 5 36.01 5.04 12.72
C PHE A 5 36.38 6.23 13.61
N ALA A 6 36.18 6.13 14.92
CA ALA A 6 36.55 7.20 15.86
C ALA A 6 38.07 7.46 15.85
N ASP A 7 38.90 6.41 15.79
CA ASP A 7 40.37 6.50 15.76
C ASP A 7 40.86 7.31 14.56
N ILE A 8 40.23 7.13 13.39
CA ILE A 8 40.59 7.84 12.17
C ILE A 8 39.97 9.24 12.13
N SER A 9 38.71 9.38 12.55
CA SER A 9 37.91 10.60 12.30
C SER A 9 37.97 11.63 13.42
N PHE A 10 38.24 11.25 14.67
CA PHE A 10 38.30 12.19 15.79
C PHE A 10 39.70 12.82 15.88
N THR A 11 40.08 13.52 14.80
CA THR A 11 41.30 14.31 14.71
C THR A 11 41.31 15.45 15.74
N PRO A 12 42.46 16.08 16.03
CA PRO A 12 42.53 17.20 16.97
C PRO A 12 41.53 18.33 16.64
N SER A 13 41.35 18.67 15.36
CA SER A 13 40.39 19.70 14.95
C SER A 13 38.93 19.28 15.13
N VAL A 14 38.60 18.00 14.86
CA VAL A 14 37.26 17.46 15.13
C VAL A 14 36.97 17.46 16.63
N LYS A 15 37.93 17.06 17.47
CA LYS A 15 37.80 17.10 18.93
C LYS A 15 37.63 18.53 19.43
N ALA A 16 38.41 19.48 18.90
CA ALA A 16 38.26 20.89 19.23
C ALA A 16 36.87 21.43 18.84
N ALA A 17 36.36 21.08 17.66
CA ALA A 17 35.00 21.44 17.24
C ALA A 17 33.93 20.82 18.15
N GLN A 18 34.05 19.54 18.51
CA GLN A 18 33.15 18.88 19.46
C GLN A 18 33.12 19.61 20.82
N SER A 19 34.27 20.08 21.30
CA SER A 19 34.34 20.86 22.54
C SER A 19 33.68 22.22 22.38
N LEU A 20 33.98 22.93 21.29
CA LEU A 20 33.40 24.24 20.98
C LEU A 20 31.87 24.20 20.92
N TYR A 21 31.31 23.16 20.32
CA TYR A 21 29.86 22.98 20.17
C TYR A 21 29.23 22.09 21.27
N GLY A 22 29.95 21.84 22.36
CA GLY A 22 29.41 21.18 23.56
C GLY A 22 29.08 19.70 23.43
N SER A 23 29.55 19.01 22.39
CA SER A 23 29.25 17.60 22.14
C SER A 23 30.38 16.63 22.52
N ARG A 24 31.50 17.13 23.03
CA ARG A 24 32.71 16.33 23.26
C ARG A 24 32.52 15.17 24.23
N GLU A 25 31.92 15.42 25.39
CA GLU A 25 31.74 14.37 26.40
C GLU A 25 30.80 13.27 25.91
N ALA A 26 29.71 13.65 25.23
CA ALA A 26 28.77 12.69 24.62
C ALA A 26 29.43 11.81 23.52
N ASN A 27 30.44 12.32 22.82
CA ASN A 27 31.14 11.57 21.77
C ASN A 27 32.34 10.77 22.30
N ARG A 28 32.84 11.06 23.51
CA ARG A 28 34.00 10.40 24.10
C ARG A 28 33.81 8.89 24.22
N GLY A 29 32.58 8.44 24.47
CA GLY A 29 32.24 7.02 24.59
C GLY A 29 32.63 6.18 23.37
N PHE A 30 32.59 6.75 22.15
CA PHE A 30 33.00 6.02 20.93
C PHE A 30 34.50 5.70 20.90
N GLU A 31 35.32 6.49 21.59
CA GLU A 31 36.75 6.23 21.77
C GLU A 31 37.05 5.23 22.90
N LEU A 32 36.05 4.78 23.63
CA LEU A 32 36.21 3.84 24.74
C LEU A 32 35.57 2.48 24.46
N VAL A 33 34.93 2.33 23.29
CA VAL A 33 34.39 1.04 22.84
C VAL A 33 35.54 0.05 22.64
N GLU A 34 35.45 -1.11 23.29
CA GLU A 34 36.47 -2.17 23.22
C GLU A 34 36.55 -2.80 21.81
N GLU A 35 35.41 -3.00 21.17
CA GLU A 35 35.37 -3.59 19.82
C GLU A 35 35.82 -2.58 18.76
N LYS A 36 37.00 -2.82 18.18
CA LYS A 36 37.59 -1.97 17.14
C LYS A 36 36.67 -1.83 15.92
N ARG A 37 36.03 -2.93 15.48
CA ARG A 37 35.17 -2.99 14.28
C ARG A 37 35.90 -2.58 12.99
N ASP A 38 37.09 -3.14 12.81
CA ASP A 38 37.94 -2.97 11.63
C ASP A 38 37.86 -4.15 10.64
N SER A 39 37.03 -5.17 10.92
CA SER A 39 36.72 -6.30 10.03
C SER A 39 35.24 -6.40 9.72
N LEU A 40 34.91 -7.06 8.61
CA LEU A 40 33.56 -7.39 8.18
C LEU A 40 33.01 -8.57 8.99
N LEU A 41 31.83 -8.37 9.58
CA LEU A 41 31.02 -9.42 10.18
C LEU A 41 30.11 -10.06 9.13
N ALA A 42 29.51 -11.20 9.44
CA ALA A 42 28.61 -11.91 8.54
C ALA A 42 27.49 -11.02 7.97
N GLN A 43 26.86 -10.19 8.84
CA GLN A 43 25.83 -9.23 8.43
C GLN A 43 26.34 -8.14 7.48
N ASP A 44 27.63 -7.77 7.58
CA ASP A 44 28.22 -6.77 6.69
C ASP A 44 28.45 -7.36 5.31
N MET A 45 28.96 -8.60 5.28
CA MET A 45 29.19 -9.34 4.04
C MET A 45 27.87 -9.59 3.29
N GLU A 46 26.82 -9.98 4.00
CA GLU A 46 25.48 -10.14 3.42
C GLU A 46 24.97 -8.82 2.85
N PHE A 47 25.15 -7.71 3.59
CA PHE A 47 24.76 -6.40 3.10
C PHE A 47 25.56 -5.99 1.86
N ILE A 48 26.88 -6.19 1.83
CA ILE A 48 27.73 -5.87 0.68
C ILE A 48 27.32 -6.71 -0.54
N ALA A 49 27.13 -8.01 -0.36
CA ALA A 49 26.76 -8.92 -1.44
C ALA A 49 25.41 -8.57 -2.10
N ALA A 50 24.49 -7.97 -1.35
CA ALA A 50 23.20 -7.52 -1.86
C ALA A 50 23.23 -6.16 -2.59
N ARG A 51 24.39 -5.50 -2.70
CA ARG A 51 24.51 -4.20 -3.39
C ARG A 51 24.86 -4.37 -4.86
N ASP A 52 24.16 -3.61 -5.67
CA ASP A 52 24.38 -3.38 -7.10
C ASP A 52 25.09 -2.04 -7.36
N SER A 53 25.30 -1.23 -6.32
CA SER A 53 25.93 0.07 -6.43
C SER A 53 26.55 0.54 -5.12
N PHE A 54 27.57 1.40 -5.24
CA PHE A 54 28.16 2.15 -4.13
C PHE A 54 28.75 3.47 -4.63
N TYR A 55 29.06 4.40 -3.73
CA TYR A 55 29.88 5.57 -4.07
C TYR A 55 31.25 5.43 -3.43
N GLN A 56 32.28 5.77 -4.20
CA GLN A 56 33.67 5.72 -3.80
C GLN A 56 34.25 7.13 -3.78
N ALA A 57 34.90 7.47 -2.68
CA ALA A 57 35.73 8.64 -2.55
C ALA A 57 37.21 8.25 -2.58
N THR A 58 37.99 8.99 -3.36
CA THR A 58 39.46 8.95 -3.41
C THR A 58 39.98 10.37 -3.17
N ILE A 59 41.27 10.54 -2.92
CA ILE A 59 41.88 11.85 -2.71
C ILE A 59 42.89 12.07 -3.82
N SER A 60 42.77 13.17 -4.55
CA SER A 60 43.77 13.55 -5.55
C SER A 60 45.08 13.96 -4.89
N GLU A 61 46.17 13.94 -5.67
CA GLU A 61 47.51 14.31 -5.18
C GLU A 61 47.55 15.73 -4.59
N ASN A 62 46.75 16.65 -5.14
CA ASN A 62 46.59 18.01 -4.62
C ASN A 62 45.56 18.15 -3.49
N GLY A 63 45.10 17.04 -2.90
CA GLY A 63 44.27 17.01 -1.69
C GLY A 63 42.77 17.19 -1.89
N TRP A 64 42.26 17.24 -3.11
CA TRP A 64 40.82 17.31 -3.36
C TRP A 64 40.15 15.95 -3.21
N PRO A 65 39.01 15.86 -2.48
CA PRO A 65 38.21 14.65 -2.48
C PRO A 65 37.49 14.50 -3.83
N TYR A 66 37.56 13.31 -4.41
CA TYR A 66 36.87 12.95 -5.64
C TYR A 66 35.91 11.80 -5.39
N VAL A 67 34.62 12.00 -5.67
CA VAL A 67 33.55 11.02 -5.43
C VAL A 67 32.96 10.55 -6.75
N GLN A 68 32.85 9.22 -6.91
CA GLN A 68 32.24 8.59 -8.07
C GLN A 68 31.26 7.50 -7.64
N HIS A 69 30.12 7.42 -8.33
CA HIS A 69 29.25 6.24 -8.29
C HIS A 69 29.88 5.07 -9.06
N ARG A 70 29.83 3.87 -8.48
CA ARG A 70 30.19 2.60 -9.11
C ARG A 70 28.97 1.68 -9.05
N GLY A 71 28.59 1.11 -10.19
CA GLY A 71 27.42 0.23 -10.30
C GLY A 71 27.73 -1.01 -11.13
N GLY A 72 27.01 -2.09 -10.85
CA GLY A 72 27.12 -3.37 -11.51
C GLY A 72 26.00 -4.31 -11.07
N PRO A 73 26.01 -5.59 -11.48
CA PRO A 73 25.07 -6.57 -10.95
C PRO A 73 25.23 -6.72 -9.44
N ALA A 74 24.17 -7.12 -8.72
CA ALA A 74 24.25 -7.36 -7.29
C ALA A 74 25.40 -8.32 -6.95
N GLY A 75 26.24 -7.94 -5.98
CA GLY A 75 27.41 -8.72 -5.57
C GLY A 75 28.65 -8.53 -6.45
N PHE A 76 28.70 -7.46 -7.26
CA PHE A 76 29.91 -7.10 -8.01
C PHE A 76 31.06 -6.62 -7.10
N LEU A 77 30.73 -6.04 -5.94
CA LEU A 77 31.70 -5.82 -4.88
C LEU A 77 31.91 -7.14 -4.12
N LYS A 78 32.97 -7.86 -4.49
CA LYS A 78 33.28 -9.19 -3.97
C LYS A 78 33.91 -9.08 -2.59
N ILE A 79 33.47 -9.95 -1.68
CA ILE A 79 34.13 -10.19 -0.40
C ILE A 79 35.24 -11.22 -0.66
N ILE A 80 36.49 -10.84 -0.40
CA ILE A 80 37.65 -11.74 -0.55
C ILE A 80 37.86 -12.52 0.74
N ASP A 81 37.78 -11.83 1.88
CA ASP A 81 37.84 -12.35 3.25
C ASP A 81 37.21 -11.34 4.23
N ASN A 82 37.41 -11.51 5.54
CA ASN A 82 36.84 -10.62 6.56
C ASN A 82 37.50 -9.23 6.67
N LYS A 83 38.61 -8.99 5.96
CA LYS A 83 39.34 -7.71 5.94
C LYS A 83 39.49 -7.16 4.53
N THR A 84 39.09 -7.90 3.50
CA THR A 84 39.40 -7.56 2.11
C THR A 84 38.16 -7.67 1.24
N ILE A 85 37.88 -6.60 0.49
CA ILE A 85 36.87 -6.56 -0.57
C ILE A 85 37.54 -6.16 -1.87
N ALA A 86 36.95 -6.53 -3.01
CA ALA A 86 37.50 -6.16 -4.30
C ALA A 86 36.39 -6.03 -5.35
N TYR A 87 36.62 -5.21 -6.36
CA TYR A 87 35.75 -5.12 -7.52
C TYR A 87 36.56 -5.02 -8.82
N ALA A 88 35.97 -5.50 -9.90
CA ALA A 88 36.54 -5.38 -11.24
C ALA A 88 36.38 -3.96 -11.77
N ASP A 89 37.48 -3.36 -12.23
CA ASP A 89 37.47 -2.10 -12.98
C ASP A 89 37.59 -2.45 -14.47
N PHE A 90 36.61 -1.98 -15.23
CA PHE A 90 36.43 -2.26 -16.66
C PHE A 90 36.88 -1.08 -17.50
N SER A 91 37.13 -1.34 -18.79
CA SER A 91 37.37 -0.31 -19.80
C SER A 91 36.23 0.72 -19.81
N GLY A 92 36.50 1.92 -19.32
CA GLY A 92 35.53 3.02 -19.20
C GLY A 92 35.81 4.18 -20.17
N ASN A 93 35.48 5.40 -19.73
CA ASN A 93 35.73 6.64 -20.48
C ASN A 93 37.20 7.10 -20.52
N ALA A 94 38.13 6.24 -20.05
CA ALA A 94 39.57 6.49 -20.00
C ALA A 94 40.01 7.77 -19.25
N GLN A 95 39.20 8.31 -18.34
CA GLN A 95 39.62 9.47 -17.54
C GLN A 95 40.61 9.11 -16.42
N TYR A 96 40.59 7.85 -15.95
CA TYR A 96 41.50 7.29 -14.94
C TYR A 96 41.66 8.11 -13.64
N LEU A 97 40.69 8.96 -13.28
CA LEU A 97 40.80 9.85 -12.12
C LEU A 97 40.98 9.08 -10.82
N SER A 98 40.11 8.11 -10.52
CA SER A 98 40.26 7.28 -9.32
C SER A 98 41.55 6.46 -9.34
N VAL A 99 41.93 5.91 -10.50
CA VAL A 99 43.16 5.11 -10.65
C VAL A 99 44.39 5.98 -10.36
N GLY A 100 44.47 7.16 -10.98
CA GLY A 100 45.53 8.15 -10.75
C GLY A 100 45.62 8.59 -9.29
N ASN A 101 44.46 8.90 -8.68
CA ASN A 101 44.39 9.25 -7.26
C ASN A 101 44.93 8.13 -6.36
N LEU A 102 44.61 6.86 -6.68
CA LEU A 102 45.06 5.71 -5.91
C LEU A 102 46.56 5.43 -6.02
N PHE A 103 47.22 5.88 -7.08
CA PHE A 103 48.69 5.84 -7.15
C PHE A 103 49.35 6.85 -6.20
N ALA A 104 48.73 8.02 -5.99
CA ALA A 104 49.23 9.04 -5.08
C ALA A 104 48.85 8.79 -3.62
N SER A 105 47.66 8.24 -3.37
CA SER A 105 47.13 7.93 -2.04
C SER A 105 46.25 6.69 -2.11
N ASP A 106 46.61 5.65 -1.36
CA ASP A 106 45.84 4.42 -1.26
C ASP A 106 44.52 4.56 -0.48
N ARG A 107 44.31 5.68 0.22
CA ARG A 107 43.11 5.90 1.05
C ARG A 107 41.84 5.97 0.21
N VAL A 108 40.86 5.15 0.58
CA VAL A 108 39.53 5.10 -0.05
C VAL A 108 38.41 5.12 0.99
N SER A 109 37.28 5.73 0.63
CA SER A 109 36.04 5.67 1.42
C SER A 109 34.88 5.24 0.53
N LEU A 110 34.14 4.23 0.96
CA LEU A 110 32.94 3.73 0.29
C LEU A 110 31.69 4.09 1.08
N ILE A 111 30.60 4.37 0.38
CA ILE A 111 29.25 4.49 0.94
C ILE A 111 28.32 3.55 0.18
N LEU A 112 27.70 2.63 0.90
CA LEU A 112 26.81 1.61 0.37
C LEU A 112 25.40 1.90 0.89
N MET A 113 24.45 2.03 -0.03
CA MET A 113 23.08 2.42 0.29
C MET A 113 22.11 1.26 0.05
N ASP A 114 21.17 1.08 0.97
CA ASP A 114 19.91 0.36 0.75
C ASP A 114 18.79 1.38 1.00
N TYR A 115 18.35 2.05 -0.06
CA TYR A 115 17.35 3.11 0.03
C TYR A 115 16.01 2.56 0.51
N ALA A 116 15.58 1.41 -0.01
CA ALA A 116 14.31 0.77 0.33
C ALA A 116 14.20 0.50 1.84
N ARG A 117 15.27 -0.02 2.47
CA ARG A 117 15.31 -0.31 3.91
C ARG A 117 15.89 0.83 4.74
N ARG A 118 16.24 1.96 4.12
CA ARG A 118 16.89 3.13 4.75
C ARG A 118 18.15 2.76 5.52
N ARG A 119 18.96 1.83 4.99
CA ARG A 119 20.22 1.43 5.60
C ARG A 119 21.39 2.02 4.83
N ARG A 120 22.44 2.39 5.57
CA ARG A 120 23.68 2.91 4.99
C ARG A 120 24.88 2.38 5.76
N MET A 121 25.84 1.85 5.01
CA MET A 121 27.15 1.45 5.49
C MET A 121 28.22 2.38 4.92
N LYS A 122 29.22 2.71 5.73
CA LYS A 122 30.47 3.32 5.29
C LYS A 122 31.62 2.34 5.52
N ILE A 123 32.53 2.26 4.56
CA ILE A 123 33.76 1.46 4.68
C ILE A 123 34.92 2.39 4.36
N TRP A 124 35.88 2.48 5.28
CA TRP A 124 37.16 3.15 5.02
C TRP A 124 38.25 2.10 4.92
N GLY A 125 39.22 2.33 4.04
CA GLY A 125 40.28 1.37 3.82
C GLY A 125 41.38 1.88 2.91
N HIS A 126 42.26 0.95 2.55
CA HIS A 126 43.40 1.17 1.67
C HIS A 126 43.21 0.33 0.41
N ALA A 127 43.22 0.99 -0.75
CA ALA A 127 43.01 0.38 -2.05
C ALA A 127 44.34 0.20 -2.78
N LYS A 128 44.49 -0.98 -3.39
CA LYS A 128 45.58 -1.33 -4.30
C LYS A 128 45.00 -1.74 -5.64
N ILE A 129 45.69 -1.34 -6.71
CA ILE A 129 45.39 -1.77 -8.07
C ILE A 129 46.18 -3.05 -8.35
N VAL A 130 45.52 -4.08 -8.86
CA VAL A 130 46.14 -5.36 -9.23
C VAL A 130 45.77 -5.65 -10.68
N HIS A 131 46.76 -5.92 -11.52
CA HIS A 131 46.55 -6.23 -12.92
C HIS A 131 46.43 -7.75 -13.15
N GLU A 132 45.90 -8.14 -14.31
CA GLU A 132 45.75 -9.55 -14.69
C GLU A 132 47.09 -10.30 -14.69
N GLU A 133 48.17 -9.65 -15.12
CA GLU A 133 49.52 -10.20 -15.10
C GLU A 133 50.06 -10.48 -13.69
N ASP A 134 49.57 -9.75 -12.68
CA ASP A 134 50.01 -9.91 -11.29
C ASP A 134 49.25 -11.05 -10.57
N ASP A 135 47.93 -11.16 -10.81
CA ASP A 135 47.08 -12.18 -10.17
C ASP A 135 45.83 -12.51 -11.02
N VAL A 136 46.02 -13.43 -11.98
CA VAL A 136 44.94 -13.98 -12.81
C VAL A 136 43.81 -14.61 -11.97
N ARG A 137 44.15 -15.24 -10.83
CA ARG A 137 43.14 -15.93 -10.00
C ARG A 137 42.21 -14.93 -9.33
N LEU A 138 42.75 -13.82 -8.86
CA LEU A 138 41.94 -12.73 -8.33
C LEU A 138 41.03 -12.15 -9.41
N ILE A 139 41.55 -11.83 -10.59
CA ILE A 139 40.74 -11.30 -11.69
C ILE A 139 39.58 -12.23 -12.04
N ALA A 140 39.84 -13.53 -12.18
CA ALA A 140 38.81 -14.53 -12.45
C ALA A 140 37.71 -14.57 -11.36
N ARG A 141 38.05 -14.34 -10.08
CA ARG A 141 37.06 -14.26 -8.98
C ARG A 141 36.16 -13.02 -9.06
N LEU A 142 36.60 -11.96 -9.73
CA LEU A 142 35.85 -10.71 -9.89
C LEU A 142 34.95 -10.72 -11.13
N GLU A 143 35.10 -11.70 -12.02
CA GLU A 143 34.21 -11.86 -13.16
C GLU A 143 32.76 -12.08 -12.71
N MET A 144 31.83 -11.46 -13.45
CA MET A 144 30.41 -11.56 -13.17
C MET A 144 29.72 -12.36 -14.27
N PRO A 145 29.00 -13.45 -13.94
CA PRO A 145 28.25 -14.22 -14.92
C PRO A 145 27.29 -13.33 -15.71
N GLY A 146 27.40 -13.38 -17.04
CA GLY A 146 26.54 -12.60 -17.95
C GLY A 146 26.94 -11.14 -18.16
N TYR A 147 28.00 -10.64 -17.51
CA TYR A 147 28.52 -9.29 -17.75
C TYR A 147 29.66 -9.32 -18.78
N ARG A 148 29.38 -8.93 -20.02
CA ARG A 148 30.30 -9.08 -21.17
C ARG A 148 31.35 -7.96 -21.29
N ALA A 149 32.00 -7.60 -20.19
CA ALA A 149 33.09 -6.63 -20.20
C ALA A 149 34.40 -7.29 -19.75
N ARG A 150 35.50 -7.00 -20.44
CA ARG A 150 36.83 -7.48 -20.04
C ARG A 150 37.26 -6.73 -18.79
N VAL A 151 37.63 -7.45 -17.74
CA VAL A 151 38.24 -6.87 -16.54
C VAL A 151 39.64 -6.39 -16.91
N GLU A 152 39.92 -5.10 -16.75
CA GLU A 152 41.27 -4.57 -17.00
C GLU A 152 42.17 -4.70 -15.77
N ARG A 153 41.58 -4.52 -14.59
CA ARG A 153 42.28 -4.49 -13.31
C ARG A 153 41.30 -4.76 -12.16
N ALA A 154 41.83 -5.24 -11.05
CA ALA A 154 41.13 -5.32 -9.78
C ALA A 154 41.47 -4.11 -8.91
N ILE A 155 40.46 -3.55 -8.24
CA ILE A 155 40.66 -2.64 -7.12
C ILE A 155 40.43 -3.45 -5.84
N VAL A 156 41.51 -3.73 -5.11
CA VAL A 156 41.49 -4.50 -3.87
C VAL A 156 41.57 -3.56 -2.70
N ILE A 157 40.63 -3.66 -1.78
CA ILE A 157 40.51 -2.74 -0.64
C ILE A 157 40.65 -3.53 0.65
N THR A 158 41.70 -3.23 1.41
CA THR A 158 41.84 -3.67 2.79
C THR A 158 41.03 -2.73 3.69
N VAL A 159 40.05 -3.28 4.38
CA VAL A 159 39.14 -2.58 5.27
C VAL A 159 39.86 -2.15 6.54
N GLU A 160 39.81 -0.86 6.85
CA GLU A 160 40.33 -0.30 8.09
C GLU A 160 39.21 0.03 9.09
N ALA A 161 38.02 0.41 8.60
CA ALA A 161 36.89 0.71 9.48
C ALA A 161 35.55 0.48 8.79
N VAL A 162 34.54 0.02 9.55
CA VAL A 162 33.17 -0.21 9.05
C VAL A 162 32.14 0.46 9.97
N GLU A 163 31.28 1.32 9.42
CA GLU A 163 30.26 2.04 10.18
C GLU A 163 28.85 1.90 9.61
N TRP A 164 27.90 1.55 10.49
CA TRP A 164 26.47 1.67 10.21
C TRP A 164 25.94 2.98 10.77
N ASN A 165 25.24 3.77 9.97
CA ASN A 165 24.66 5.03 10.45
C ASN A 165 23.14 4.95 10.58
N CYS A 166 22.59 5.90 11.36
CA CYS A 166 21.16 6.06 11.59
C CYS A 166 20.33 6.15 10.28
N PRO A 167 19.16 5.50 10.20
CA PRO A 167 18.27 5.53 9.03
C PRO A 167 17.55 6.88 8.82
N GLN A 168 17.71 7.84 9.76
CA GLN A 168 17.03 9.13 9.71
C GLN A 168 17.33 9.89 8.41
N HIS A 169 16.30 10.54 7.88
CA HIS A 169 16.35 11.36 6.67
C HIS A 169 16.77 10.65 5.37
N ILE A 170 16.86 9.32 5.36
CA ILE A 170 17.01 8.56 4.10
C ILE A 170 15.62 8.41 3.48
N THR A 171 15.38 9.12 2.37
CA THR A 171 14.17 8.94 1.57
C THR A 171 14.16 7.55 0.95
N PRO A 172 13.12 6.72 1.17
CA PRO A 172 12.98 5.45 0.50
C PRO A 172 12.97 5.61 -1.03
N ARG A 173 13.73 4.77 -1.71
CA ARG A 173 13.72 4.64 -3.17
C ARG A 173 13.69 3.16 -3.51
N PHE A 174 12.92 2.82 -4.52
CA PHE A 174 12.72 1.46 -4.98
C PHE A 174 13.18 1.37 -6.42
N SER A 175 13.86 0.27 -6.75
CA SER A 175 14.12 -0.09 -8.13
C SER A 175 12.82 -0.45 -8.85
N GLU A 176 12.83 -0.36 -10.18
CA GLU A 176 11.70 -0.79 -11.00
C GLU A 176 11.30 -2.25 -10.68
N LYS A 177 12.29 -3.13 -10.52
CA LYS A 177 12.08 -4.55 -10.16
C LYS A 177 11.34 -4.71 -8.83
N GLU A 178 11.71 -3.93 -7.82
CA GLU A 178 11.03 -3.96 -6.51
C GLU A 178 9.59 -3.47 -6.62
N VAL A 179 9.35 -2.38 -7.35
CA VAL A 179 8.00 -1.84 -7.59
C VAL A 179 7.13 -2.84 -8.34
N GLN A 180 7.67 -3.46 -9.41
CA GLN A 180 6.97 -4.50 -10.17
C GLN A 180 6.60 -5.70 -9.29
N GLY A 181 7.50 -6.13 -8.40
CA GLY A 181 7.23 -7.21 -7.45
C GLY A 181 6.10 -6.86 -6.47
N MET A 182 6.08 -5.64 -5.93
CA MET A 182 4.99 -5.16 -5.06
C MET A 182 3.65 -5.10 -5.81
N LEU A 183 3.66 -4.57 -7.03
CA LEU A 183 2.47 -4.47 -7.87
C LEU A 183 1.91 -5.84 -8.23
N ALA A 184 2.76 -6.79 -8.60
CA ALA A 184 2.34 -8.16 -8.92
C ALA A 184 1.62 -8.82 -7.74
N LYS A 185 2.12 -8.63 -6.51
CA LYS A 185 1.46 -9.13 -5.29
C LYS A 185 0.06 -8.51 -5.11
N LEU A 186 -0.06 -7.19 -5.25
CA LEU A 186 -1.34 -6.50 -5.12
C LEU A 186 -2.35 -6.94 -6.19
N LEU A 187 -1.90 -7.16 -7.43
CA LEU A 187 -2.76 -7.65 -8.51
C LEU A 187 -3.25 -9.07 -8.25
N ALA A 188 -2.41 -9.94 -7.68
CA ALA A 188 -2.82 -11.29 -7.29
C ALA A 188 -3.86 -11.27 -6.16
N GLU A 189 -3.65 -10.46 -5.12
CA GLU A 189 -4.63 -10.27 -4.04
C GLU A 189 -5.96 -9.71 -4.55
N LYS A 190 -5.91 -8.73 -5.46
CA LYS A 190 -7.11 -8.19 -6.11
C LYS A 190 -7.89 -9.29 -6.83
N HIS A 191 -7.23 -10.08 -7.67
CA HIS A 191 -7.87 -11.17 -8.39
C HIS A 191 -8.55 -12.17 -7.44
N GLN A 192 -7.86 -12.55 -6.37
CA GLN A 192 -8.41 -13.45 -5.36
C GLN A 192 -9.65 -12.87 -4.67
N LEU A 193 -9.64 -11.58 -4.34
CA LEU A 193 -10.79 -10.90 -3.74
C LEU A 193 -11.98 -10.78 -4.72
N GLU A 194 -11.71 -10.50 -6.00
CA GLU A 194 -12.74 -10.48 -7.05
C GLU A 194 -13.40 -11.85 -7.23
N GLU A 195 -12.62 -12.93 -7.19
CA GLU A 195 -13.14 -14.30 -7.22
C GLU A 195 -14.00 -14.61 -5.99
N GLN A 196 -13.57 -14.22 -4.80
CA GLN A 196 -14.36 -14.39 -3.57
C GLN A 196 -15.68 -13.62 -3.60
N LEU A 197 -15.67 -12.41 -4.15
CA LEU A 197 -16.89 -11.62 -4.34
C LEU A 197 -17.83 -12.27 -5.35
N THR A 198 -17.28 -12.86 -6.41
CA THR A 198 -18.07 -13.58 -7.42
C THR A 198 -18.67 -14.88 -6.87
N GLN A 199 -17.94 -15.57 -5.99
CA GLN A 199 -18.39 -16.81 -5.35
C GLN A 199 -19.36 -16.58 -4.18
N LYS A 200 -19.35 -15.40 -3.56
CA LYS A 200 -20.43 -14.98 -2.65
C LYS A 200 -21.67 -14.63 -3.48
N THR A 201 -22.41 -15.65 -3.90
CA THR A 201 -23.74 -15.49 -4.48
C THR A 201 -24.56 -14.62 -3.54
N ALA A 202 -25.02 -13.45 -4.01
CA ALA A 202 -26.05 -12.71 -3.29
C ALA A 202 -27.21 -13.70 -3.01
N PRO A 203 -27.78 -13.74 -1.79
CA PRO A 203 -28.88 -14.65 -1.51
C PRO A 203 -29.96 -14.45 -2.58
N ALA A 204 -30.39 -15.54 -3.21
CA ALA A 204 -31.41 -15.50 -4.24
C ALA A 204 -32.62 -14.73 -3.68
N LYS A 205 -32.94 -13.59 -4.29
CA LYS A 205 -34.05 -12.76 -3.84
C LYS A 205 -35.32 -13.62 -3.90
N PRO A 206 -36.14 -13.65 -2.84
CA PRO A 206 -37.35 -14.46 -2.86
C PRO A 206 -38.27 -14.00 -3.99
N SER A 207 -38.87 -14.93 -4.72
CA SER A 207 -39.84 -14.60 -5.77
C SER A 207 -41.20 -14.18 -5.21
N SER A 208 -41.50 -14.58 -3.97
CA SER A 208 -42.74 -14.26 -3.25
C SER A 208 -42.50 -14.07 -1.76
N LEU A 209 -43.22 -13.13 -1.13
CA LEU A 209 -43.23 -12.91 0.32
C LEU A 209 -44.64 -12.70 0.87
N GLY A 210 -44.84 -13.09 2.13
CA GLY A 210 -46.10 -12.90 2.87
C GLY A 210 -47.10 -14.03 2.68
N ASN A 211 -48.26 -13.89 3.32
CA ASN A 211 -49.36 -14.85 3.31
C ASN A 211 -50.75 -14.18 3.38
N GLY A 212 -50.83 -12.87 3.15
CA GLY A 212 -52.07 -12.12 3.16
C GLY A 212 -52.95 -12.35 1.92
N PRO A 213 -54.24 -12.00 1.99
CA PRO A 213 -55.21 -12.27 0.93
C PRO A 213 -55.07 -11.37 -0.32
N LEU A 214 -54.34 -10.25 -0.23
CA LEU A 214 -54.11 -9.36 -1.35
C LEU A 214 -52.76 -9.66 -2.00
N GLU A 215 -52.80 -10.32 -3.15
CA GLU A 215 -51.62 -10.57 -3.97
C GLU A 215 -51.30 -9.34 -4.83
N LEU A 216 -50.05 -8.89 -4.78
CA LEU A 216 -49.50 -7.76 -5.53
C LEU A 216 -48.20 -8.19 -6.22
N VAL A 217 -47.90 -7.61 -7.38
CA VAL A 217 -46.63 -7.79 -8.09
C VAL A 217 -45.92 -6.44 -8.18
N ILE A 218 -44.61 -6.44 -7.92
CA ILE A 218 -43.78 -5.25 -8.12
C ILE A 218 -43.54 -5.06 -9.62
N THR A 219 -44.21 -4.08 -10.22
CA THR A 219 -44.14 -3.79 -11.67
C THR A 219 -43.21 -2.63 -12.02
N GLY A 220 -42.85 -1.82 -11.03
CA GLY A 220 -42.01 -0.64 -11.22
C GLY A 220 -41.14 -0.35 -10.01
N LEU A 221 -39.92 0.12 -10.27
CA LEU A 221 -38.97 0.58 -9.26
C LEU A 221 -38.41 1.93 -9.70
N ARG A 222 -38.46 2.93 -8.83
CA ARG A 222 -37.93 4.26 -9.13
C ARG A 222 -37.14 4.79 -7.94
N GLN A 223 -35.85 5.01 -8.12
CA GLN A 223 -35.02 5.65 -7.11
C GLN A 223 -35.33 7.15 -7.08
N LEU A 224 -35.92 7.64 -5.98
CA LEU A 224 -36.31 9.04 -5.83
C LEU A 224 -35.16 9.91 -5.29
N SER A 225 -34.35 9.34 -4.40
CA SER A 225 -33.16 9.95 -3.81
C SER A 225 -32.16 8.86 -3.41
N PRO A 226 -30.92 9.14 -2.98
CA PRO A 226 -29.99 8.11 -2.51
C PRO A 226 -30.54 7.21 -1.38
N ARG A 227 -31.53 7.69 -0.63
CA ARG A 227 -32.14 6.95 0.48
C ARG A 227 -33.61 6.60 0.25
N MET A 228 -34.28 7.03 -0.81
CA MET A 228 -35.71 6.77 -1.00
C MET A 228 -35.98 6.08 -2.34
N ARG A 229 -36.74 4.99 -2.30
CA ARG A 229 -37.16 4.25 -3.50
C ARG A 229 -38.68 4.06 -3.51
N ALA A 230 -39.30 4.36 -4.64
CA ALA A 230 -40.69 4.08 -4.90
C ALA A 230 -40.86 2.71 -5.56
N TYR A 231 -41.93 2.03 -5.17
CA TYR A 231 -42.33 0.71 -5.65
C TYR A 231 -43.75 0.80 -6.20
N GLU A 232 -43.90 0.43 -7.47
CA GLU A 232 -45.19 0.29 -8.12
C GLU A 232 -45.71 -1.13 -7.91
N LEU A 233 -46.94 -1.25 -7.40
CA LEU A 233 -47.57 -2.51 -7.01
C LEU A 233 -48.90 -2.66 -7.74
N ARG A 234 -49.07 -3.76 -8.46
CA ARG A 234 -50.30 -4.06 -9.23
C ARG A 234 -50.83 -5.44 -8.89
N ALA A 235 -52.13 -5.65 -9.08
CA ALA A 235 -52.68 -7.01 -8.98
C ALA A 235 -52.12 -7.89 -10.12
N PRO A 236 -51.88 -9.18 -9.87
CA PRO A 236 -51.59 -10.14 -10.94
C PRO A 236 -52.69 -10.10 -12.02
N ALA A 237 -52.27 -10.24 -13.28
CA ALA A 237 -53.16 -10.22 -14.45
C ALA A 237 -53.97 -8.91 -14.66
N GLY A 238 -53.55 -7.79 -14.05
CA GLY A 238 -54.12 -6.47 -14.34
C GLY A 238 -55.53 -6.24 -13.79
N LYS A 239 -55.91 -6.95 -12.72
CA LYS A 239 -57.18 -6.73 -12.00
C LYS A 239 -57.17 -5.39 -11.27
N ASP A 240 -58.35 -4.84 -11.04
CA ASP A 240 -58.52 -3.70 -10.16
C ASP A 240 -58.18 -4.06 -8.71
N LEU A 241 -57.51 -3.13 -8.05
CA LEU A 241 -57.18 -3.14 -6.63
C LEU A 241 -58.35 -2.59 -5.81
N PRO A 242 -58.45 -2.97 -4.53
CA PRO A 242 -59.41 -2.37 -3.61
C PRO A 242 -59.34 -0.84 -3.63
N ALA A 243 -60.48 -0.15 -3.64
CA ALA A 243 -60.47 1.30 -3.57
C ALA A 243 -59.91 1.77 -2.21
N VAL A 244 -59.04 2.77 -2.23
CA VAL A 244 -58.45 3.38 -1.03
C VAL A 244 -58.71 4.87 -1.00
N SER A 245 -58.84 5.43 0.20
CA SER A 245 -58.92 6.87 0.44
C SER A 245 -57.59 7.42 0.94
N ALA A 246 -57.40 8.75 0.83
CA ALA A 246 -56.21 9.42 1.35
C ALA A 246 -55.97 9.06 2.83
N GLY A 247 -54.72 8.76 3.17
CA GLY A 247 -54.30 8.27 4.50
C GLY A 247 -54.18 6.74 4.59
N ALA A 248 -54.63 5.99 3.58
CA ALA A 248 -54.48 4.55 3.55
C ALA A 248 -53.01 4.09 3.48
N HIS A 249 -52.74 2.92 4.06
CA HIS A 249 -51.42 2.28 4.06
C HIS A 249 -51.53 0.77 3.82
N LEU A 250 -50.43 0.20 3.31
CA LEU A 250 -50.25 -1.23 3.15
C LEU A 250 -49.36 -1.79 4.26
N ARG A 251 -49.70 -3.00 4.71
CA ARG A 251 -48.84 -3.83 5.56
C ARG A 251 -48.08 -4.80 4.66
N VAL A 252 -46.82 -4.49 4.37
CA VAL A 252 -45.98 -5.28 3.45
C VAL A 252 -45.09 -6.27 4.19
N PRO A 253 -44.91 -7.49 3.67
CA PRO A 253 -44.02 -8.49 4.25
C PRO A 253 -42.55 -8.15 3.96
N VAL A 254 -41.68 -8.30 4.95
CA VAL A 254 -40.23 -8.12 4.81
C VAL A 254 -39.52 -9.32 5.41
N LEU A 255 -38.43 -9.75 4.76
CA LEU A 255 -37.55 -10.80 5.29
C LEU A 255 -36.29 -10.10 5.82
N LEU A 256 -36.08 -10.14 7.13
CA LEU A 256 -34.93 -9.50 7.77
C LEU A 256 -33.63 -10.26 7.47
N ALA A 257 -32.48 -9.63 7.69
CA ALA A 257 -31.17 -10.21 7.40
C ALA A 257 -30.86 -11.48 8.20
N ASP A 258 -31.52 -11.69 9.35
CA ASP A 258 -31.46 -12.90 10.17
C ASP A 258 -32.44 -13.99 9.71
N GLY A 259 -33.17 -13.77 8.62
CA GLY A 259 -34.16 -14.69 8.08
C GLY A 259 -35.55 -14.60 8.73
N GLN A 260 -35.77 -13.70 9.69
CA GLN A 260 -37.09 -13.55 10.31
C GLN A 260 -38.05 -12.79 9.39
N ALA A 261 -39.26 -13.34 9.24
CA ALA A 261 -40.35 -12.64 8.58
C ALA A 261 -40.93 -11.56 9.49
N ALA A 262 -41.10 -10.35 8.96
CA ALA A 262 -41.72 -9.24 9.65
C ALA A 262 -42.67 -8.48 8.73
N THR A 263 -43.40 -7.51 9.27
CA THR A 263 -44.31 -6.64 8.51
C THR A 263 -43.94 -5.18 8.73
N ARG A 264 -44.04 -4.35 7.69
CA ARG A 264 -43.88 -2.90 7.76
C ARG A 264 -45.07 -2.19 7.14
N GLN A 265 -45.37 -0.99 7.63
CA GLN A 265 -46.47 -0.18 7.14
C GLN A 265 -45.93 0.95 6.27
N TYR A 266 -46.45 1.08 5.05
CA TYR A 266 -46.12 2.18 4.16
C TYR A 266 -47.39 2.80 3.61
N SER A 267 -47.49 4.13 3.67
CA SER A 267 -48.61 4.88 3.11
C SER A 267 -48.66 4.70 1.60
N ILE A 268 -49.88 4.56 1.06
CA ILE A 268 -50.11 4.50 -0.37
C ILE A 268 -50.04 5.94 -0.92
N SER A 269 -49.12 6.18 -1.86
CA SER A 269 -48.87 7.49 -2.47
C SER A 269 -49.46 7.64 -3.88
N SER A 270 -50.12 6.62 -4.43
CA SER A 270 -50.81 6.74 -5.71
C SER A 270 -52.04 7.66 -5.62
N ALA A 271 -52.37 8.34 -6.72
CA ALA A 271 -53.46 9.30 -6.75
C ALA A 271 -54.81 8.61 -6.54
N GLY A 272 -55.65 9.16 -5.65
CA GLY A 272 -56.99 8.64 -5.40
C GLY A 272 -57.80 8.54 -6.70
N GLY A 273 -58.22 7.32 -7.04
CA GLY A 273 -58.97 7.01 -8.28
C GLY A 273 -58.24 6.11 -9.27
N GLN A 274 -56.92 5.88 -9.11
CA GLN A 274 -56.20 4.84 -9.85
C GLN A 274 -56.46 3.48 -9.22
N ALA A 275 -57.48 2.78 -9.72
CA ALA A 275 -57.83 1.44 -9.24
C ALA A 275 -56.82 0.36 -9.69
N ASP A 276 -55.93 0.65 -10.64
CA ASP A 276 -55.04 -0.33 -11.24
C ASP A 276 -53.65 -0.42 -10.59
N CYS A 277 -53.34 0.47 -9.62
CA CYS A 277 -52.00 0.61 -9.08
C CYS A 277 -51.92 1.22 -7.67
N TYR A 278 -51.09 0.63 -6.81
CA TYR A 278 -50.57 1.29 -5.61
C TYR A 278 -49.11 1.69 -5.80
N GLU A 279 -48.73 2.86 -5.26
CA GLU A 279 -47.33 3.24 -5.09
C GLU A 279 -47.02 3.35 -3.60
N ILE A 280 -45.87 2.82 -3.17
CA ILE A 280 -45.29 3.09 -1.85
C ILE A 280 -43.89 3.66 -2.01
N ALA A 281 -43.53 4.63 -1.17
CA ALA A 281 -42.17 5.18 -1.11
C ALA A 281 -41.50 4.78 0.21
N VAL A 282 -40.34 4.11 0.12
CA VAL A 282 -39.63 3.57 1.27
C VAL A 282 -38.31 4.29 1.47
N LEU A 283 -38.17 4.94 2.63
CA LEU A 283 -36.92 5.53 3.09
C LEU A 283 -36.01 4.44 3.69
N ALA A 284 -34.75 4.39 3.25
CA ALA A 284 -33.70 3.54 3.79
C ALA A 284 -33.19 4.15 5.11
N GLU A 285 -33.30 3.36 6.17
CA GLU A 285 -32.89 3.72 7.53
C GLU A 285 -31.87 2.70 8.02
N PRO A 286 -30.56 2.94 7.80
CA PRO A 286 -29.50 1.99 8.14
C PRO A 286 -29.43 1.66 9.64
N GLU A 287 -29.76 2.65 10.49
CA GLU A 287 -29.78 2.51 11.95
C GLU A 287 -31.13 1.99 12.49
N GLY A 288 -32.06 1.62 11.60
CA GLY A 288 -33.38 1.12 11.97
C GLY A 288 -33.39 -0.37 12.33
N ARG A 289 -34.60 -0.93 12.52
CA ARG A 289 -34.83 -2.37 12.78
C ARG A 289 -34.65 -3.26 11.53
N GLY A 290 -33.81 -2.86 10.59
CA GLY A 290 -33.48 -3.61 9.35
C GLY A 290 -34.59 -3.72 8.28
N GLY A 291 -35.86 -3.39 8.59
CA GLY A 291 -36.98 -3.62 7.66
C GLY A 291 -36.92 -2.78 6.38
N SER A 292 -36.54 -1.50 6.47
CA SER A 292 -36.39 -0.65 5.28
C SER A 292 -35.19 -1.07 4.42
N MET A 293 -34.07 -1.42 5.05
CA MET A 293 -32.91 -1.98 4.35
C MET A 293 -33.27 -3.29 3.64
N ALA A 294 -33.99 -4.19 4.31
CA ALA A 294 -34.47 -5.43 3.69
C ALA A 294 -35.37 -5.18 2.47
N VAL A 295 -36.26 -4.19 2.50
CA VAL A 295 -37.04 -3.80 1.32
C VAL A 295 -36.12 -3.32 0.18
N HIS A 296 -35.14 -2.45 0.48
CA HIS A 296 -34.20 -1.96 -0.53
C HIS A 296 -33.31 -3.06 -1.12
N ASP A 297 -32.97 -4.07 -0.33
CA ASP A 297 -32.08 -5.15 -0.75
C ASP A 297 -32.84 -6.26 -1.50
N LEU A 298 -34.02 -6.65 -1.01
CA LEU A 298 -34.72 -7.86 -1.47
C LEU A 298 -35.84 -7.59 -2.47
N TYR A 299 -36.53 -6.45 -2.41
CA TYR A 299 -37.61 -6.20 -3.36
C TYR A 299 -37.04 -6.02 -4.78
N ALA A 300 -37.64 -6.71 -5.73
CA ALA A 300 -37.22 -6.73 -7.13
C ALA A 300 -38.45 -6.73 -8.05
N LEU A 301 -38.27 -6.28 -9.29
CA LEU A 301 -39.30 -6.37 -10.32
C LEU A 301 -39.76 -7.83 -10.50
N GLY A 302 -41.07 -8.02 -10.63
CA GLY A 302 -41.70 -9.34 -10.76
C GLY A 302 -41.87 -10.10 -9.44
N MET A 303 -41.40 -9.57 -8.31
CA MET A 303 -41.65 -10.19 -7.00
C MET A 303 -43.12 -10.09 -6.62
N HIS A 304 -43.67 -11.18 -6.07
CA HIS A 304 -45.02 -11.24 -5.54
C HIS A 304 -45.05 -10.91 -4.04
N LEU A 305 -45.98 -10.07 -3.61
CA LEU A 305 -46.22 -9.71 -2.22
C LEU A 305 -47.65 -10.11 -1.85
N HIS A 306 -47.79 -10.87 -0.79
CA HIS A 306 -49.06 -11.29 -0.22
C HIS A 306 -49.33 -10.46 1.04
N CYS A 307 -50.05 -9.37 0.85
CA CYS A 307 -50.32 -8.34 1.86
C CYS A 307 -51.71 -8.51 2.48
N ASP A 308 -51.91 -7.90 3.65
CA ASP A 308 -53.26 -7.64 4.15
C ASP A 308 -53.98 -6.63 3.24
N LEU A 309 -55.31 -6.59 3.31
CA LEU A 309 -56.08 -5.52 2.69
C LEU A 309 -55.66 -4.15 3.25
N PRO A 310 -55.69 -3.08 2.43
CA PRO A 310 -55.32 -1.74 2.87
C PRO A 310 -56.13 -1.30 4.09
N ARG A 311 -55.49 -0.57 5.00
CA ARG A 311 -56.14 0.05 6.16
C ARG A 311 -55.97 1.55 6.11
N ASN A 312 -56.91 2.29 6.68
CA ASN A 312 -56.82 3.74 6.78
C ASN A 312 -57.04 4.20 8.22
N ASP A 313 -55.92 4.39 8.93
CA ASP A 313 -55.91 4.90 10.30
C ASP A 313 -55.72 6.44 10.33
N PHE A 314 -55.69 7.09 9.15
CA PHE A 314 -55.47 8.53 8.99
C PHE A 314 -56.44 9.13 7.96
N ALA A 315 -57.72 8.81 8.10
CA ALA A 315 -58.75 9.26 7.16
C ALA A 315 -58.92 10.78 7.21
N LEU A 316 -59.01 11.41 6.03
CA LEU A 316 -59.26 12.85 5.94
C LEU A 316 -60.68 13.17 6.41
N HIS A 317 -60.81 14.15 7.30
CA HIS A 317 -62.11 14.58 7.81
C HIS A 317 -62.89 15.34 6.72
N ALA A 318 -64.16 14.98 6.49
CA ALA A 318 -65.01 15.56 5.45
C ALA A 318 -65.61 16.93 5.86
N HIS A 319 -64.76 17.89 6.25
CA HIS A 319 -65.18 19.24 6.60
C HIS A 319 -64.91 20.21 5.44
N ALA A 320 -65.79 21.17 5.21
CA ALA A 320 -65.66 22.16 4.11
C ALA A 320 -64.60 23.26 4.37
N ALA A 321 -63.87 23.18 5.48
CA ALA A 321 -62.86 24.19 5.83
C ALA A 321 -61.53 23.86 5.12
N PRO A 322 -60.74 24.88 4.72
CA PRO A 322 -59.41 24.64 4.17
C PRO A 322 -58.53 23.83 5.12
N ALA A 323 -57.77 22.87 4.57
CA ALA A 323 -56.79 22.09 5.31
C ALA A 323 -55.37 22.61 5.09
N VAL A 324 -54.55 22.60 6.13
CA VAL A 324 -53.09 22.80 6.02
C VAL A 324 -52.41 21.44 6.16
N LEU A 325 -51.63 21.05 5.16
CA LEU A 325 -50.85 19.82 5.16
C LEU A 325 -49.39 20.13 5.49
N ILE A 326 -48.84 19.46 6.51
CA ILE A 326 -47.44 19.62 6.94
C ILE A 326 -46.75 18.27 6.76
N ALA A 327 -45.68 18.24 5.97
CA ALA A 327 -44.85 17.05 5.76
C ALA A 327 -43.41 17.32 6.23
N GLY A 328 -42.86 16.43 7.04
CA GLY A 328 -41.46 16.45 7.48
C GLY A 328 -40.54 15.77 6.47
N VAL A 329 -39.27 16.19 6.44
CA VAL A 329 -38.19 15.65 5.59
C VAL A 329 -37.29 14.73 6.40
#